data_AF-A0A2V7JZN8-F1
#
_entry.id   AF-A0A2V7JZN8-F1
#
_cell.length_a   1.000
_cell.length_b   1.000
_cell.length_c   1.000
_cell.angle_alpha   90.00
_cell.angle_beta   90.00
_cell.angle_gamma   90.00
#
_symmetry.space_group_name_H-M   'P 1'
#
loop_
_entity.id
_entity.type
_entity.pdbx_description
1 polymer ?
#
loop_
_entity_poly.entity_id
_entity_poly.type
_entity_poly.pdbx_seq_one_letter_code
_entity_poly.pdbx_strand_id
1 'polypeptide(L)'
;WNSLDTGLRLFFSREVKGKAGEDLVEKQNAEMGLMPVVTQESATYGYDAEDRHFVRVFLKRERPELTFDDGVEVMRVLMTAYMSAEQGKTLEFPPKGLDAFVPAVAKGTWKP
;
A
#
# COMPACT_ATOMS: atom_id res chain seq x y z
N TRP A 1 -6.40 11.49 -3.25
CA TRP A 1 -7.08 10.21 -2.96
C TRP A 1 -6.49 9.71 -1.65
N ASN A 2 -7.31 9.49 -0.62
CA ASN A 2 -6.84 9.05 0.70
C ASN A 2 -7.41 7.67 0.97
N SER A 3 -6.56 6.64 1.04
CA SER A 3 -6.98 5.25 1.26
C SER A 3 -7.52 4.99 2.67
N LEU A 4 -7.37 5.95 3.60
CA LEU A 4 -7.93 5.88 4.95
C LEU A 4 -9.37 6.40 5.03
N ASP A 5 -9.87 7.08 3.99
CA ASP A 5 -11.26 7.50 3.90
C ASP A 5 -12.05 6.44 3.13
N THR A 6 -12.84 5.64 3.86
CA THR A 6 -13.61 4.56 3.25
C THR A 6 -14.94 5.06 2.72
N GLY A 7 -15.31 4.60 1.52
CA GLY A 7 -16.56 4.97 0.86
C GLY A 7 -17.82 4.56 1.65
N LEU A 8 -17.69 3.61 2.59
CA LEU A 8 -18.73 3.22 3.52
C LEU A 8 -18.18 3.16 4.95
N ARG A 9 -18.84 3.87 5.86
CA ARG A 9 -18.55 3.85 7.30
C ARG A 9 -19.74 3.23 8.03
N LEU A 10 -19.49 2.17 8.78
CA LEU A 10 -20.49 1.54 9.64
C LEU A 10 -20.37 2.06 11.08
N PHE A 11 -21.51 2.44 11.66
CA PHE A 11 -21.62 2.87 13.05
C PHE A 11 -22.33 1.78 13.86
N PHE A 12 -21.67 1.24 14.89
CA PHE A 12 -22.21 0.20 15.77
C PHE A 12 -22.68 0.76 17.11
N SER A 13 -23.94 1.21 17.21
CA SER A 13 -24.48 1.72 18.48
C SER A 13 -24.68 0.60 19.50
N ARG A 14 -24.28 0.81 20.75
CA ARG A 14 -24.81 0.06 21.90
C ARG A 14 -26.24 0.55 22.19
N GLU A 15 -27.11 -0.34 22.67
CA GLU A 15 -28.38 0.05 23.30
C GLU A 15 -28.08 0.69 24.66
N VAL A 16 -27.71 1.97 24.66
CA VAL A 16 -27.36 2.71 25.88
C VAL A 16 -28.65 3.04 26.65
N LYS A 17 -28.84 2.39 27.80
CA LYS A 17 -29.90 2.71 28.77
C LYS A 17 -29.30 3.61 29.86
N GLY A 18 -29.55 4.92 29.78
CA GLY A 18 -29.08 5.94 30.73
C GLY A 18 -30.05 7.13 30.81
N LYS A 19 -30.03 7.89 31.93
CA LYS A 19 -30.89 9.06 32.10
C LYS A 19 -30.44 10.20 31.17
N ALA A 20 -31.39 10.91 30.57
CA ALA A 20 -31.14 11.99 29.63
C ALA A 20 -30.24 13.08 30.25
N GLY A 21 -29.07 13.31 29.64
CA GLY A 21 -28.21 14.48 29.94
C GLY A 21 -26.77 14.18 30.36
N GLU A 22 -26.44 13.00 30.89
CA GLU A 22 -25.07 12.69 31.36
C GLU A 22 -24.18 12.00 30.30
N ASP A 23 -24.76 11.18 29.41
CA ASP A 23 -23.99 10.33 28.47
C ASP A 23 -23.59 11.03 27.15
N LEU A 24 -24.03 12.27 26.91
CA LEU A 24 -23.91 12.92 25.59
C LEU A 24 -22.59 13.65 25.34
N VAL A 25 -21.80 13.98 26.38
CA VAL A 25 -20.68 14.92 26.23
C VAL A 25 -19.30 14.27 26.42
N GLU A 26 -19.15 13.32 27.35
CA GLU A 26 -17.81 12.80 27.69
C GLU A 26 -17.32 11.59 26.86
N LYS A 27 -18.20 10.93 26.09
CA LYS A 27 -17.89 9.61 25.50
C LYS A 27 -18.21 9.41 24.01
N GLN A 28 -18.60 10.46 23.29
CA GLN A 28 -19.00 10.30 21.88
C GLN A 28 -17.88 9.80 20.94
N ASN A 29 -16.63 10.20 21.16
CA ASN A 29 -15.51 9.80 20.29
C ASN A 29 -14.66 8.65 20.87
N ALA A 30 -14.92 8.22 22.11
CA ALA A 30 -14.06 7.27 22.82
C ALA A 30 -14.62 5.84 22.87
N GLU A 31 -15.93 5.64 22.67
CA GLU A 31 -16.56 4.32 22.85
C GLU A 31 -16.93 3.59 21.56
N MET A 32 -16.78 4.21 20.38
CA MET A 32 -17.17 3.60 19.11
C MET A 32 -16.15 3.86 17.99
N GLY A 33 -15.49 2.81 17.54
CA GLY A 33 -14.65 2.84 16.35
C GLY A 33 -15.50 2.90 15.09
N LEU A 34 -15.12 3.77 14.15
CA LEU A 34 -15.57 3.64 12.77
C LEU A 34 -14.95 2.36 12.20
N MET A 35 -15.77 1.41 11.75
CA MET A 35 -15.25 0.29 10.97
C MET A 35 -15.18 0.73 9.50
N PRO A 36 -13.97 0.90 8.94
CA PRO A 36 -13.81 1.17 7.52
C PRO A 36 -14.26 -0.03 6.71
N VAL A 37 -15.21 0.15 5.78
CA VAL A 37 -15.62 -0.91 4.84
C VAL A 37 -15.10 -0.57 3.46
N VAL A 38 -14.28 -1.46 2.90
CA VAL A 38 -13.86 -1.41 1.51
C VAL A 38 -14.94 -2.13 0.69
N THR A 39 -15.80 -1.37 0.02
CA THR A 39 -16.99 -1.90 -0.66
C THR A 39 -16.65 -2.76 -1.88
N GLN A 40 -15.53 -2.47 -2.55
CA GLN A 40 -14.99 -3.29 -3.63
C GLN A 40 -13.46 -3.13 -3.67
N GLU A 41 -12.76 -4.06 -3.02
CA GLU A 41 -11.31 -4.03 -2.82
C GLU A 41 -10.54 -3.97 -4.14
N SER A 42 -10.90 -4.80 -5.11
CA SER A 42 -10.23 -4.88 -6.41
C SER A 42 -10.32 -3.59 -7.22
N ALA A 43 -11.46 -2.91 -7.19
CA ALA A 43 -11.64 -1.61 -7.82
C ALA A 43 -10.95 -0.49 -7.03
N THR A 44 -10.98 -0.56 -5.70
CA THR A 44 -10.34 0.42 -4.80
C THR A 44 -8.83 0.42 -4.96
N TYR A 45 -8.21 -0.75 -5.09
CA TYR A 45 -6.77 -0.88 -5.35
C TYR A 45 -6.40 -0.78 -6.83
N GLY A 46 -7.38 -0.69 -7.73
CA GLY A 46 -7.16 -0.43 -9.16
C GLY A 46 -6.92 -1.68 -10.02
N TYR A 47 -6.89 -2.88 -9.44
CA TYR A 47 -6.66 -4.15 -10.17
C TYR A 47 -7.62 -4.31 -11.36
N ASP A 48 -8.91 -4.01 -11.18
CA ASP A 48 -9.91 -4.10 -12.24
C ASP A 48 -9.57 -3.22 -13.46
N ALA A 49 -8.94 -2.06 -13.22
CA ALA A 49 -8.57 -1.12 -14.26
C ALA A 49 -7.27 -1.54 -14.97
N GLU A 50 -6.28 -2.03 -14.19
CA GLU A 50 -5.02 -2.56 -14.69
C GLU A 50 -5.23 -3.79 -15.59
N ASP A 51 -6.03 -4.76 -15.14
CA ASP A 51 -6.34 -5.97 -15.92
C ASP A 51 -7.07 -5.61 -17.21
N ARG A 52 -8.08 -4.73 -17.12
CA ARG A 52 -8.83 -4.27 -18.30
C ARG A 52 -7.92 -3.53 -19.28
N HIS A 53 -6.95 -2.75 -18.79
CA HIS A 53 -5.95 -2.11 -19.63
C HIS A 53 -5.11 -3.13 -20.38
N PHE A 54 -4.55 -4.10 -19.67
CA PHE A 54 -3.70 -5.12 -20.27
C PHE A 54 -4.43 -5.93 -21.35
N VAL A 55 -5.69 -6.31 -21.10
CA VAL A 55 -6.54 -6.99 -22.10
C VAL A 55 -6.75 -6.11 -23.34
N ARG A 56 -7.04 -4.82 -23.18
CA ARG A 56 -7.25 -3.91 -24.33
C ARG A 56 -5.99 -3.75 -25.19
N VAL A 57 -4.84 -3.47 -24.57
CA VAL A 57 -3.59 -3.26 -25.31
C VAL A 57 -3.14 -4.56 -25.98
N PHE A 58 -3.36 -5.72 -25.35
CA PHE A 58 -3.09 -7.02 -25.95
C PHE A 58 -3.95 -7.25 -27.21
N LEU A 59 -5.27 -7.03 -27.12
CA LEU A 59 -6.18 -7.20 -28.26
C LEU A 59 -5.84 -6.27 -29.43
N LYS A 60 -5.44 -5.04 -29.14
CA LYS A 60 -5.07 -4.05 -30.16
C LYS A 60 -3.62 -4.14 -30.64
N ARG A 61 -2.80 -4.97 -29.99
CA ARG A 61 -1.34 -5.04 -30.21
C ARG A 61 -0.64 -3.70 -30.00
N GLU A 62 -1.09 -2.95 -29.00
CA GLU A 62 -0.50 -1.68 -28.58
C GLU A 62 0.56 -1.90 -27.50
N ARG A 63 1.51 -0.97 -27.37
CA ARG A 63 2.47 -0.99 -26.26
C ARG A 63 1.71 -0.68 -24.94
N PRO A 64 1.87 -1.49 -23.88
CA PRO A 64 1.30 -1.18 -22.58
C PRO A 64 1.98 0.07 -21.98
N GLU A 65 1.27 0.72 -21.07
CA GLU A 65 1.76 1.90 -20.35
C GLU A 65 2.99 1.60 -19.47
N LEU A 66 2.97 0.43 -18.82
CA LEU A 66 4.11 -0.11 -18.08
C LEU A 66 4.61 -1.38 -18.76
N THR A 67 5.93 -1.51 -18.80
CA THR A 67 6.67 -2.60 -19.42
C THR A 67 7.59 -3.27 -18.40
N PHE A 68 8.26 -4.35 -18.81
CA PHE A 68 9.27 -4.97 -17.96
C PHE A 68 10.45 -4.04 -17.66
N ASP A 69 10.76 -3.08 -18.54
CA ASP A 69 11.81 -2.09 -18.32
C ASP A 69 11.49 -1.23 -17.08
N ASP A 70 10.22 -0.83 -16.92
CA ASP A 70 9.77 -0.09 -15.74
C ASP A 70 9.90 -0.95 -14.47
N GLY A 71 9.60 -2.24 -14.57
CA GLY A 71 9.80 -3.20 -13.49
C GLY A 71 11.28 -3.35 -13.08
N VAL A 72 12.20 -3.31 -14.05
CA VAL A 72 13.65 -3.32 -13.78
C VAL A 72 14.07 -2.05 -13.03
N GLU A 73 13.54 -0.88 -13.38
CA GLU A 73 13.84 0.36 -12.68
C GLU A 73 13.29 0.38 -11.24
N VAL A 74 12.09 -0.15 -11.02
CA VAL A 74 11.55 -0.34 -9.66
C VAL A 74 12.48 -1.24 -8.83
N MET A 75 12.93 -2.36 -9.40
CA MET A 75 13.88 -3.26 -8.73
C MET A 75 15.22 -2.59 -8.48
N ARG A 76 15.70 -1.74 -9.38
CA ARG A 76 16.94 -0.97 -9.21
C ARG A 76 16.87 -0.07 -7.98
N VAL A 77 15.76 0.63 -7.80
CA VAL A 77 15.52 1.48 -6.62
C VAL A 77 15.46 0.64 -5.35
N LEU A 78 14.67 -0.44 -5.36
CA LEU A 78 14.50 -1.33 -4.21
C LEU A 78 15.83 -1.96 -3.76
N MET A 79 16.61 -2.49 -4.70
CA MET A 79 17.91 -3.12 -4.39
C MET A 79 18.93 -2.08 -3.92
N THR A 80 18.88 -0.85 -4.44
CA THR A 80 19.71 0.25 -3.94
C THR A 80 19.35 0.60 -2.50
N ALA A 81 18.06 0.61 -2.15
CA ALA A 81 17.62 0.87 -0.78
C ALA A 81 18.12 -0.21 0.18
N TYR A 82 18.06 -1.50 -0.20
CA TYR A 82 18.67 -2.57 0.58
C TYR A 82 20.18 -2.40 0.74
N MET A 83 20.90 -2.10 -0.34
CA MET A 83 22.34 -1.90 -0.30
C MET A 83 22.73 -0.70 0.60
N SER A 84 21.95 0.38 0.53
CA SER A 84 22.11 1.57 1.38
C SER A 84 21.90 1.24 2.85
N ALA A 85 20.83 0.49 3.17
CA ALA A 85 20.53 0.05 4.53
C ALA A 85 21.64 -0.85 5.11
N GLU A 86 22.16 -1.80 4.32
CA GLU A 86 23.25 -2.68 4.74
C GLU A 86 24.59 -1.96 4.91
N GLN A 87 24.86 -0.91 4.11
CA GLN A 87 26.08 -0.10 4.22
C GLN A 87 25.96 1.04 5.23
N GLY A 88 24.75 1.32 5.74
CA GLY A 88 24.50 2.41 6.68
C GLY A 88 24.80 3.80 6.12
N LYS A 89 24.72 4.00 4.79
CA LYS A 89 25.03 5.28 4.15
C LYS A 89 24.23 5.49 2.87
N THR A 90 24.01 6.76 2.53
CA THR A 90 23.47 7.15 1.23
C THR A 90 24.41 6.73 0.10
N LEU A 91 23.84 6.19 -0.98
CA LEU A 91 24.56 5.76 -2.17
C LEU A 91 24.20 6.67 -3.34
N GLU A 92 25.16 6.93 -4.22
CA GLU A 92 24.86 7.48 -5.55
C GLU A 92 24.06 6.46 -6.35
N PHE A 93 23.01 6.93 -7.03
CA PHE A 93 22.12 6.08 -7.80
C PHE A 93 22.43 6.18 -9.32
N PRO A 94 22.61 5.05 -10.02
CA PRO A 94 22.65 3.69 -9.50
C PRO A 94 24.02 3.31 -8.89
N PRO A 95 24.05 2.55 -7.79
CA PRO A 95 25.30 2.13 -7.18
C PRO A 95 26.03 1.08 -8.03
N LYS A 96 27.35 1.07 -7.94
CA LYS A 96 28.19 0.07 -8.63
C LYS A 96 27.95 -1.33 -8.06
N GLY A 97 27.89 -2.33 -8.94
CA GLY A 97 27.76 -3.74 -8.56
C GLY A 97 26.34 -4.17 -8.17
N LEU A 98 25.34 -3.34 -8.40
CA LEU A 98 23.95 -3.64 -8.06
C LEU A 98 23.40 -4.91 -8.73
N ASP A 99 23.80 -5.19 -9.97
CA ASP A 99 23.29 -6.34 -10.74
C ASP A 99 23.65 -7.70 -10.11
N ALA A 100 24.71 -7.76 -9.30
CA ALA A 100 25.16 -8.97 -8.60
C ALA A 100 24.84 -8.93 -7.09
N PHE A 101 24.23 -7.84 -6.61
CA PHE A 101 23.94 -7.67 -5.20
C PHE A 101 22.75 -8.54 -4.78
N VAL A 102 22.94 -9.28 -3.68
CA VAL A 102 21.87 -10.06 -3.05
C VAL A 102 21.75 -9.56 -1.60
N PRO A 103 20.62 -8.95 -1.21
CA PRO A 103 20.41 -8.44 0.14
C PRO A 103 20.54 -9.50 1.23
N ALA A 104 21.01 -9.11 2.42
CA ALA A 104 21.07 -9.93 3.62
C ALA A 104 19.68 -10.47 4.03
N VAL A 105 18.61 -9.70 3.80
CA VAL A 105 17.24 -10.19 4.03
C VAL A 105 16.88 -11.36 3.11
N ALA A 106 17.29 -11.31 1.84
CA ALA A 106 17.07 -12.39 0.88
C ALA A 106 17.94 -13.61 1.20
N LYS A 107 19.11 -13.40 1.83
CA LYS A 107 19.97 -14.47 2.35
C LYS A 107 19.53 -15.04 3.71
N GLY A 108 18.56 -14.42 4.38
CA GLY A 108 18.16 -14.78 5.75
C GLY A 108 19.23 -14.46 6.81
N THR A 109 20.23 -13.62 6.49
CA THR A 109 21.33 -13.27 7.40
C THR A 109 21.15 -11.90 8.05
N TRP A 110 20.04 -11.22 7.75
CA TRP A 110 19.74 -9.90 8.33
C TRP A 110 19.50 -10.00 9.83
N LYS A 111 20.17 -9.11 10.59
CA LYS A 111 19.98 -8.94 12.03
C LYS A 111 19.57 -7.47 12.26
N PRO A 112 18.28 -7.21 12.58
CA PRO A 112 17.80 -5.86 12.82
C PRO A 112 18.41 -5.24 14.07
#